data_AF-A0A9P0QGK3-F1
#
_entry.id   AF-A0A9P0QGK3-F1
#
_cell.length_a   1.000
_cell.length_b   1.000
_cell.length_c   1.000
_cell.angle_alpha   90.00
_cell.angle_beta   90.00
_cell.angle_gamma   90.00
#
_symmetry.space_group_name_H-M   'P 1'
#
loop_
_entity.id
_entity.type
_entity.pdbx_description
1 polymer ?
#
loop_
_entity_poly.entity_id
_entity_poly.type
_entity_poly.pdbx_seq_one_letter_code
_entity_poly.pdbx_strand_id
1 'polypeptide(L)'
;MDHVVYLELRTTPRAGQDMSKEDYIAAVVTAILANPLEIIVKLILSIDRRNSIEQSLDSLNVILKMKLKYPDVIVGIDFSGNPAEGEFNEDLFKKAREGGLKTSIHCGEIRNDEEIEKILKFGPDRLGHATFLHPEYEGNPNNWKLYLEKKIPVVMESFRTQNLCS
;
A
#
# COMPACT_ATOMS: atom_id res chain seq x y z
N MET A 1 18.21 -0.70 -21.94
CA MET A 1 17.70 -1.88 -21.21
C MET A 1 17.68 -1.47 -19.76
N ASP A 2 16.50 -1.42 -19.16
CA ASP A 2 16.38 -1.02 -17.76
C ASP A 2 16.82 -2.19 -16.90
N HIS A 3 18.02 -2.10 -16.34
CA HIS A 3 18.64 -3.11 -15.48
C HIS A 3 17.96 -3.13 -14.10
N VAL A 4 16.68 -3.45 -14.07
CA VAL A 4 15.90 -3.57 -12.83
C VAL A 4 16.28 -4.89 -12.16
N VAL A 5 17.08 -4.80 -11.10
CA VAL A 5 17.48 -5.96 -10.28
C VAL A 5 16.48 -6.27 -9.16
N TYR A 6 15.56 -5.33 -8.89
CA TYR A 6 14.58 -5.42 -7.80
C TYR A 6 13.24 -4.79 -8.20
N LEU A 7 12.15 -5.52 -7.96
CA LEU A 7 10.77 -5.09 -8.26
C LEU A 7 9.88 -5.34 -7.04
N GLU A 8 9.09 -4.33 -6.66
CA GLU A 8 7.95 -4.50 -5.76
C GLU A 8 6.67 -4.54 -6.57
N LEU A 9 6.02 -5.71 -6.61
CA LEU A 9 4.72 -5.86 -7.23
C LEU A 9 3.63 -5.57 -6.19
N ARG A 10 2.63 -4.79 -6.60
CA ARG A 10 1.44 -4.53 -5.79
C ARG A 10 0.21 -5.17 -6.41
N THR A 11 -0.64 -5.75 -5.57
CA THR A 11 -1.94 -6.26 -6.00
C THR A 11 -2.93 -6.34 -4.83
N THR A 12 -4.21 -6.14 -5.12
CA THR A 12 -5.31 -6.35 -4.17
C THR A 12 -5.76 -7.80 -4.22
N PRO A 13 -5.66 -8.59 -3.13
CA PRO A 13 -6.19 -9.96 -3.10
C PRO A 13 -7.69 -9.98 -3.44
N ARG A 14 -8.07 -10.78 -4.44
CA ARG A 14 -9.47 -10.91 -4.88
C ARG A 14 -10.00 -12.30 -4.57
N ALA A 15 -11.26 -12.38 -4.18
CA ALA A 15 -12.03 -13.61 -4.15
C ALA A 15 -12.98 -13.64 -5.35
N GLY A 16 -13.14 -14.81 -5.95
CA GLY A 16 -14.08 -15.08 -7.04
C GLY A 16 -14.88 -16.36 -6.76
N GLN A 17 -15.67 -16.80 -7.73
CA GLN A 17 -16.56 -17.95 -7.58
C GLN A 17 -15.82 -19.26 -7.23
N ASP A 18 -14.62 -19.45 -7.79
CA ASP A 18 -13.80 -20.66 -7.60
C ASP A 18 -12.42 -20.38 -7.00
N MET A 19 -12.21 -19.19 -6.41
CA MET A 19 -10.89 -18.77 -5.96
C MET A 19 -10.99 -17.92 -4.69
N SER A 20 -10.36 -18.38 -3.61
CA SER A 20 -10.21 -17.58 -2.39
C SER A 20 -9.11 -16.53 -2.54
N LYS A 21 -9.06 -15.55 -1.62
CA LYS A 21 -7.94 -14.62 -1.54
C LYS A 21 -6.60 -15.33 -1.31
N GLU A 22 -6.62 -16.44 -0.56
CA GLU A 22 -5.43 -17.27 -0.32
C GLU A 22 -4.93 -17.92 -1.62
N ASP A 23 -5.85 -18.47 -2.42
CA ASP A 23 -5.53 -19.08 -3.72
C ASP A 23 -4.96 -18.02 -4.68
N TYR A 24 -5.57 -16.83 -4.70
CA TYR A 24 -5.08 -15.70 -5.50
C TYR A 24 -3.63 -15.35 -5.13
N ILE A 25 -3.35 -15.14 -3.84
CA ILE A 25 -1.99 -14.79 -3.38
C ILE A 25 -1.02 -15.93 -3.67
N ALA A 26 -1.42 -17.19 -3.45
CA ALA A 26 -0.59 -18.35 -3.74
C ALA A 26 -0.24 -18.46 -5.23
N ALA A 27 -1.19 -18.18 -6.11
CA ALA A 27 -0.96 -18.17 -7.56
C ALA A 27 0.04 -17.07 -7.96
N VAL A 28 -0.11 -15.86 -7.41
CA VAL A 28 0.83 -14.74 -7.66
C VAL A 28 2.24 -15.08 -7.15
N VAL A 29 2.36 -15.61 -5.94
CA VAL A 29 3.66 -16.03 -5.39
C VAL A 29 4.29 -17.14 -6.23
N THR A 30 3.50 -18.10 -6.69
CA THR A 30 3.99 -19.18 -7.57
C THR A 30 4.54 -18.62 -8.88
N ALA A 31 3.83 -17.67 -9.49
CA ALA A 31 4.29 -17.00 -10.70
C ALA A 31 5.59 -16.20 -10.47
N ILE A 32 5.72 -15.52 -9.33
CA ILE A 32 6.95 -14.81 -8.93
C ILE A 32 8.13 -15.78 -8.80
N LEU A 33 7.93 -16.91 -8.11
CA LEU A 33 8.99 -17.89 -7.87
C LEU A 33 9.38 -18.67 -9.14
N ALA A 34 8.47 -18.82 -10.10
CA ALA A 34 8.72 -19.46 -11.38
C ALA A 34 9.34 -18.52 -12.43
N ASN A 35 9.53 -17.24 -12.11
CA ASN A 35 10.08 -16.26 -13.04
C ASN A 35 11.52 -16.64 -13.47
N PRO A 36 11.82 -16.76 -14.78
CA PRO A 36 13.13 -17.17 -15.26
C PRO A 36 14.18 -16.05 -15.23
N LEU A 37 13.79 -14.82 -14.90
CA LEU A 37 14.69 -13.66 -14.85
C LEU A 37 15.38 -13.57 -13.49
N GLU A 38 16.64 -13.14 -13.46
CA GLU A 38 17.42 -12.85 -12.24
C GLU A 38 16.98 -11.53 -11.56
N ILE A 39 15.68 -11.33 -11.41
CA ILE A 39 15.09 -10.14 -10.78
C ILE A 39 14.52 -10.56 -9.42
N ILE A 40 14.87 -9.82 -8.37
CA ILE A 40 14.27 -10.02 -7.05
C ILE A 40 12.89 -9.36 -7.05
N VAL A 41 11.83 -10.17 -6.97
CA VAL A 41 10.46 -9.65 -6.88
C VAL A 41 9.92 -9.83 -5.47
N LYS A 42 9.43 -8.74 -4.88
CA LYS A 42 8.72 -8.73 -3.60
C LYS A 42 7.26 -8.33 -3.81
N LEU A 43 6.37 -8.88 -2.98
CA LEU A 43 4.94 -8.68 -3.07
C LEU A 43 4.45 -7.77 -1.93
N ILE A 44 3.71 -6.75 -2.30
CA ILE A 44 2.98 -5.87 -1.41
C ILE A 44 1.49 -6.05 -1.71
N LEU A 45 0.71 -6.39 -0.69
CA LEU A 45 -0.72 -6.68 -0.86
C LEU A 45 -1.54 -5.45 -0.46
N SER A 46 -2.41 -4.99 -1.35
CA SER A 46 -3.18 -3.77 -1.13
C SER A 46 -4.52 -4.07 -0.45
N ILE A 47 -4.87 -3.29 0.57
CA ILE A 47 -6.23 -3.17 1.10
C ILE A 47 -6.89 -1.99 0.39
N ASP A 48 -8.04 -2.25 -0.21
CA ASP A 48 -8.86 -1.24 -0.86
C ASP A 48 -9.67 -0.46 0.17
N ARG A 49 -9.56 0.86 0.17
CA ARG A 49 -10.25 1.73 1.11
C ARG A 49 -11.78 1.71 0.99
N ARG A 50 -12.32 1.22 -0.13
CA ARG A 50 -13.77 1.02 -0.31
C ARG A 50 -14.32 -0.16 0.48
N ASN A 51 -13.45 -1.06 0.95
CA ASN A 51 -13.87 -2.20 1.76
C ASN A 51 -14.34 -1.75 3.13
N SER A 52 -15.31 -2.46 3.69
CA SER A 52 -15.67 -2.29 5.10
C SER A 52 -14.49 -2.65 6.01
N ILE A 53 -14.54 -2.19 7.27
CA ILE A 53 -13.53 -2.55 8.28
C ILE A 53 -13.43 -4.07 8.43
N GLU A 54 -14.57 -4.77 8.44
CA GLU A 54 -14.62 -6.23 8.53
C GLU A 54 -13.94 -6.90 7.33
N GLN A 55 -14.24 -6.46 6.11
CA GLN A 55 -13.59 -6.97 4.89
C GLN A 55 -12.09 -6.70 4.86
N SER A 56 -11.68 -5.54 5.37
CA SER A 56 -10.28 -5.14 5.47
C SER A 56 -9.54 -5.99 6.50
N LEU A 57 -10.16 -6.28 7.66
CA LEU A 57 -9.61 -7.17 8.67
C LEU A 57 -9.51 -8.63 8.19
N ASP A 58 -10.52 -9.14 7.49
CA ASP A 58 -10.48 -10.45 6.84
C ASP A 58 -9.31 -10.53 5.85
N SER A 59 -9.16 -9.51 5.01
CA SER A 59 -8.04 -9.41 4.06
C SER A 59 -6.70 -9.37 4.78
N LEU A 60 -6.57 -8.59 5.87
CA LEU A 60 -5.35 -8.54 6.67
C LEU A 60 -5.01 -9.91 7.27
N ASN A 61 -6.00 -10.63 7.82
CA ASN A 61 -5.78 -11.95 8.40
C ASN A 61 -5.25 -12.94 7.36
N VAL A 62 -5.82 -12.92 6.15
CA VAL A 62 -5.32 -13.72 5.02
C VAL A 62 -3.89 -13.30 4.65
N ILE A 63 -3.61 -12.00 4.54
CA ILE A 63 -2.27 -11.49 4.22
C ILE A 63 -1.25 -11.95 5.28
N LEU A 64 -1.57 -11.87 6.56
CA LEU A 64 -0.70 -12.31 7.66
C LEU A 64 -0.44 -13.82 7.61
N LYS A 65 -1.46 -14.63 7.36
CA LYS A 65 -1.31 -16.08 7.17
C LYS A 65 -0.37 -16.38 5.99
N MET A 66 -0.54 -15.68 4.87
CA MET A 66 0.28 -15.87 3.69
C MET A 66 1.72 -15.35 3.90
N LYS A 67 1.91 -14.27 4.67
CA LYS A 67 3.22 -13.77 5.08
C LYS A 67 4.00 -14.81 5.86
N LEU A 68 3.36 -15.54 6.77
CA LEU A 68 4.01 -16.64 7.50
C LEU A 68 4.44 -17.77 6.56
N LYS A 69 3.67 -18.05 5.51
CA LYS A 69 3.99 -19.09 4.51
C LYS A 69 5.09 -18.65 3.53
N TYR A 70 5.12 -17.38 3.17
CA TYR A 70 6.04 -16.81 2.18
C TYR A 70 6.76 -15.55 2.71
N PRO A 71 7.55 -15.69 3.80
CA PRO A 71 8.13 -14.56 4.51
C PRO A 71 9.11 -13.75 3.64
N ASP A 72 9.78 -14.40 2.69
CA ASP A 72 10.75 -13.75 1.81
C ASP A 72 10.11 -13.06 0.61
N VAL A 73 8.88 -13.42 0.22
CA VAL A 73 8.20 -12.84 -0.94
C VAL A 73 7.28 -11.72 -0.52
N ILE A 74 6.42 -11.95 0.48
CA ILE A 74 5.44 -10.97 0.93
C ILE A 74 6.13 -10.04 1.94
N VAL A 75 6.27 -8.76 1.62
CA VAL A 75 7.07 -7.82 2.43
C VAL A 75 6.26 -6.70 3.06
N GLY A 76 5.07 -6.44 2.55
CA GLY A 76 4.29 -5.31 3.02
C GLY A 76 2.84 -5.32 2.63
N ILE A 77 2.16 -4.31 3.17
CA ILE A 77 0.77 -4.00 2.90
C ILE A 77 0.68 -2.57 2.38
N ASP A 78 -0.29 -2.33 1.52
CA ASP A 78 -0.56 -1.03 0.95
C ASP A 78 -2.01 -0.59 1.20
N PHE A 79 -2.23 0.70 1.46
CA PHE A 79 -3.58 1.29 1.50
C PHE A 79 -3.80 2.09 0.22
N SER A 80 -4.80 1.71 -0.56
CA SER A 80 -5.06 2.24 -1.91
C SER A 80 -6.56 2.25 -2.22
N GLY A 81 -6.94 2.74 -3.41
CA GLY A 81 -8.34 2.84 -3.85
C GLY A 81 -8.82 4.29 -3.90
N ASN A 82 -10.11 4.51 -4.23
CA ASN A 82 -10.66 5.86 -4.46
C ASN A 82 -10.49 6.75 -3.20
N PRO A 83 -9.67 7.81 -3.23
CA PRO A 83 -9.38 8.62 -2.06
C PRO A 83 -10.58 9.36 -1.46
N ALA A 84 -11.69 9.47 -2.19
CA ALA A 84 -12.93 10.05 -1.69
C ALA A 84 -13.80 9.07 -0.87
N GLU A 85 -13.41 7.80 -0.77
CA GLU A 85 -14.18 6.75 -0.12
C GLU A 85 -13.36 6.02 0.96
N GLY A 86 -14.01 5.68 2.07
CA GLY A 86 -13.37 4.98 3.19
C GLY A 86 -12.53 5.88 4.09
N GLU A 87 -12.07 5.31 5.21
CA GLU A 87 -11.24 6.00 6.19
C GLU A 87 -10.01 5.17 6.54
N PHE A 88 -8.87 5.83 6.71
CA PHE A 88 -7.68 5.20 7.25
C PHE A 88 -7.91 4.64 8.67
N ASN A 89 -7.70 3.34 8.86
CA ASN A 89 -7.81 2.66 10.14
C ASN A 89 -6.42 2.36 10.73
N GLU A 90 -5.98 3.17 11.69
CA GLU A 90 -4.66 3.04 12.31
C GLU A 90 -4.42 1.66 12.96
N ASP A 91 -5.42 1.10 13.64
CA ASP A 91 -5.29 -0.18 14.35
C ASP A 91 -5.09 -1.35 13.39
N LEU A 92 -5.68 -1.27 12.21
CA LEU A 92 -5.47 -2.26 11.15
C LEU A 92 -4.01 -2.29 10.70
N PHE A 93 -3.41 -1.11 10.47
CA PHE A 93 -2.01 -1.03 10.02
C PHE A 93 -1.00 -1.27 11.15
N LYS A 94 -1.36 -1.00 12.42
CA LYS A 94 -0.59 -1.45 13.58
C LYS A 94 -0.50 -2.98 13.62
N LYS A 95 -1.63 -3.69 13.48
CA LYS A 95 -1.65 -5.15 13.42
C LYS A 95 -0.81 -5.70 12.28
N ALA A 96 -0.84 -5.06 11.11
CA ALA A 96 0.02 -5.44 9.99
C ALA A 96 1.51 -5.31 10.33
N ARG A 97 1.90 -4.20 10.98
CA ARG A 97 3.28 -3.95 11.42
C ARG A 97 3.75 -4.96 12.48
N GLU A 98 2.88 -5.28 13.45
CA GLU A 98 3.13 -6.32 14.46
C GLU A 98 3.33 -7.70 13.82
N GLY A 99 2.64 -7.96 12.70
CA GLY A 99 2.82 -9.15 11.86
C GLY A 99 4.07 -9.14 10.96
N GLY A 100 4.95 -8.14 11.10
CA GLY A 100 6.20 -8.03 10.34
C GLY A 100 6.03 -7.55 8.90
N LEU A 101 4.92 -6.89 8.58
CA LEU A 101 4.70 -6.25 7.27
C LEU A 101 5.13 -4.78 7.31
N LYS A 102 5.84 -4.35 6.26
CA LYS A 102 6.05 -2.92 5.99
C LYS A 102 4.74 -2.27 5.51
N THR A 103 4.59 -0.99 5.76
CA THR A 103 3.37 -0.22 5.51
C THR A 103 3.60 0.86 4.46
N SER A 104 2.80 0.80 3.40
CA SER A 104 2.71 1.81 2.36
C SER A 104 1.31 2.42 2.37
N ILE A 105 1.19 3.75 2.38
CA ILE A 105 -0.12 4.39 2.47
C ILE A 105 -0.23 5.48 1.41
N HIS A 106 -1.23 5.37 0.54
CA HIS A 106 -1.57 6.43 -0.41
C HIS A 106 -2.31 7.54 0.33
N CYS A 107 -1.77 8.76 0.25
CA CYS A 107 -2.16 9.88 1.10
C CYS A 107 -2.10 11.18 0.30
N GLY A 108 -3.05 12.09 0.54
CA GLY A 108 -3.04 13.43 -0.05
C GLY A 108 -3.33 13.46 -1.55
N GLU A 109 -4.08 12.49 -2.07
CA GLU A 109 -4.67 12.53 -3.43
C GLU A 109 -5.87 13.48 -3.51
N ILE A 110 -6.54 13.72 -2.38
CA ILE A 110 -7.56 14.74 -2.19
C ILE A 110 -7.23 15.57 -0.96
N ARG A 111 -7.90 16.72 -0.81
CA ARG A 111 -7.78 17.56 0.38
C ARG A 111 -8.50 16.91 1.57
N ASN A 112 -7.73 16.29 2.45
CA ASN A 112 -8.21 15.70 3.70
C ASN A 112 -7.15 15.83 4.79
N ASP A 113 -7.08 17.00 5.42
CA ASP A 113 -6.04 17.34 6.39
C ASP A 113 -6.05 16.42 7.61
N GLU A 114 -7.23 15.99 8.06
CA GLU A 114 -7.38 15.09 9.22
C GLU A 114 -6.83 13.69 8.93
N GLU A 115 -7.13 13.13 7.76
CA GLU A 115 -6.59 11.84 7.35
C GLU A 115 -5.07 11.91 7.15
N ILE A 116 -4.58 12.96 6.49
CA ILE A 116 -3.15 13.20 6.31
C ILE A 116 -2.45 13.25 7.67
N GLU A 117 -2.98 14.01 8.62
CA GLU A 117 -2.40 14.12 9.96
C GLU A 117 -2.37 12.76 10.67
N LYS A 118 -3.45 11.98 10.62
CA LYS A 118 -3.51 10.62 11.20
C LYS A 118 -2.45 9.70 10.59
N ILE A 119 -2.30 9.71 9.27
CA ILE A 119 -1.31 8.89 8.55
C ILE A 119 0.12 9.31 8.93
N LEU A 120 0.40 10.61 8.97
CA LEU A 120 1.73 11.12 9.36
C LEU A 120 2.07 10.80 10.81
N LYS A 121 1.08 10.84 11.72
CA LYS A 121 1.26 10.43 13.12
C LYS A 121 1.56 8.94 13.24
N PHE A 122 0.82 8.10 12.53
CA PHE A 122 1.07 6.65 12.43
C PHE A 122 2.49 6.35 11.92
N GLY A 123 2.97 7.14 10.96
CA GLY A 123 4.33 7.05 10.43
C GLY A 123 4.53 5.77 9.62
N PRO A 124 3.95 5.64 8.42
CA PRO A 124 4.21 4.51 7.53
C PRO A 124 5.67 4.48 7.07
N ASP A 125 6.10 3.32 6.56
CA ASP A 125 7.44 3.17 5.99
C ASP A 125 7.60 3.99 4.69
N ARG A 126 6.49 4.24 3.98
CA ARG A 126 6.45 5.01 2.74
C ARG A 126 5.06 5.61 2.47
N LEU A 127 5.03 6.78 1.85
CA LEU A 127 3.82 7.45 1.37
C LEU A 127 3.69 7.35 -0.15
N GLY A 128 2.47 7.12 -0.64
CA GLY A 128 2.11 7.22 -2.06
C GLY A 128 1.43 8.56 -2.39
N HIS A 129 1.66 9.07 -3.60
CA HIS A 129 1.20 10.36 -4.15
C HIS A 129 1.69 11.61 -3.41
N ALA A 130 1.21 11.88 -2.19
CA ALA A 130 1.50 13.08 -1.40
C ALA A 130 1.31 14.41 -2.15
N THR A 131 0.35 14.48 -3.10
CA THR A 131 0.14 15.63 -3.99
C THR A 131 -0.32 16.89 -3.25
N PHE A 132 -1.28 16.77 -2.33
CA PHE A 132 -1.80 17.87 -1.50
C PHE A 132 -1.05 18.00 -0.16
N LEU A 133 0.20 17.52 -0.06
CA LEU A 133 0.99 17.61 1.17
C LEU A 133 1.81 18.91 1.26
N HIS A 134 2.25 19.45 0.11
CA HIS A 134 3.10 20.63 0.09
C HIS A 134 2.26 21.92 0.20
N PRO A 135 2.71 22.94 0.98
CA PRO A 135 1.98 24.20 1.13
C PRO A 135 1.73 24.96 -0.19
N GLU A 136 2.61 24.80 -1.19
CA GLU A 136 2.43 25.41 -2.52
C GLU A 136 1.28 24.77 -3.32
N TYR A 137 0.85 23.57 -2.96
CA TYR A 137 -0.29 22.86 -3.55
C TYR A 137 -1.46 22.78 -2.56
N GLU A 138 -1.71 23.87 -1.83
CA GLU A 138 -2.78 24.00 -0.83
C GLU A 138 -2.69 23.05 0.37
N GLY A 139 -1.53 22.39 0.57
CA GLY A 139 -1.30 21.51 1.69
C GLY A 139 -1.25 22.26 3.03
N ASN A 140 -1.74 21.62 4.08
CA ASN A 140 -1.75 22.20 5.42
C ASN A 140 -0.31 22.39 5.96
N PRO A 141 0.08 23.62 6.38
CA PRO A 141 1.43 23.90 6.89
C PRO A 141 1.84 23.05 8.10
N ASN A 142 0.90 22.66 8.95
CA ASN A 142 1.18 21.80 10.11
C ASN A 142 1.49 20.36 9.67
N ASN A 143 0.74 19.84 8.70
CA ASN A 143 1.00 18.52 8.12
C ASN A 143 2.35 18.50 7.38
N TRP A 144 2.68 19.58 6.67
CA TRP A 144 3.99 19.72 6.03
C TRP A 144 5.14 19.69 7.05
N LYS A 145 5.02 20.43 8.15
CA LYS A 145 6.01 20.42 9.23
C LYS A 145 6.15 19.02 9.85
N LEU A 146 5.03 18.37 10.15
CA LEU A 146 5.02 17.02 10.71
C LEU A 146 5.68 16.00 9.76
N TYR A 147 5.44 16.12 8.46
CA TYR A 147 6.09 15.30 7.44
C TYR A 147 7.62 15.49 7.45
N LEU A 148 8.10 16.73 7.48
CA LEU A 148 9.54 17.04 7.54
C LEU A 148 10.22 16.48 8.80
N GLU A 149 9.53 16.51 9.94
CA GLU A 149 10.03 15.93 11.20
C GLU A 149 10.13 14.41 11.13
N LYS A 150 9.13 13.75 10.54
CA LYS A 150 9.05 12.28 10.45
C LYS A 150 9.97 11.68 9.39
N LYS A 151 10.41 12.47 8.40
CA LYS A 151 11.30 12.03 7.29
C LYS A 151 10.79 10.78 6.57
N ILE A 152 9.48 10.68 6.39
CA ILE A 152 8.86 9.53 5.73
C ILE A 152 9.17 9.62 4.23
N PRO A 153 9.72 8.57 3.59
CA PRO A 153 9.94 8.58 2.14
C PRO A 153 8.62 8.68 1.36
N VAL A 154 8.55 9.62 0.42
CA VAL A 154 7.47 9.67 -0.58
C VAL A 154 7.91 8.91 -1.82
N VAL A 155 7.12 7.93 -2.23
CA VAL A 155 7.31 7.22 -3.50
C VAL A 155 6.42 7.87 -4.55
N MET A 156 7.05 8.56 -5.49
CA MET A 156 6.40 9.02 -6.70
C MET A 156 6.20 7.81 -7.62
N GLU A 157 4.99 7.25 -7.61
CA GLU A 157 4.59 6.33 -8.67
C GLU A 157 4.27 7.16 -9.90
N SER A 158 5.27 7.35 -10.77
CA SER A 158 5.05 8.01 -12.04
C SER A 158 4.25 7.08 -12.96
N PHE A 159 2.93 6.99 -12.73
CA PHE A 159 2.01 6.55 -13.77
C PHE A 159 1.92 7.68 -14.80
N ARG A 160 2.86 7.72 -15.75
CA ARG A 160 2.86 8.68 -16.86
C ARG A 160 1.63 8.55 -17.79
N THR A 161 0.65 7.69 -17.47
CA THR A 161 -0.46 7.34 -18.36
C THR A 161 -1.86 7.33 -17.75
N GLN A 162 -2.08 7.68 -16.47
CA GLN A 162 -3.45 7.67 -15.91
C GLN A 162 -4.21 9.00 -15.93
N ASN A 163 -3.60 10.13 -16.32
CA ASN A 163 -4.32 11.41 -16.49
C ASN A 163 -4.61 11.79 -17.95
N LEU A 164 -4.71 10.80 -18.85
CA LEU A 164 -5.15 11.02 -20.24
C LEU A 164 -6.12 9.93 -20.67
N CYS A 165 -7.31 9.91 -20.07
CA CYS A 165 -8.51 9.40 -20.71
C CYS A 165 -9.62 10.43 -20.48
N SER A 166 -9.76 11.30 -21.49
CA SER A 166 -10.91 12.10 -21.95
C SER A 166 -12.05 12.37 -20.97
#